data_AF-A0AB35YES6-F1
#
_entry.id   AF-A0AB35YES6-F1
#
_cell.length_a   1.000
_cell.length_b   1.000
_cell.length_c   1.000
_cell.angle_alpha   90.00
_cell.angle_beta   90.00
_cell.angle_gamma   90.00
#
_symmetry.space_group_name_H-M   'P 1'
#
loop_
_entity.id
_entity.type
_entity.pdbx_description
1 polymer ?
#
loop_
_entity_poly.entity_id
_entity_poly.type
_entity_poly.pdbx_seq_one_letter_code
_entity_poly.pdbx_strand_id
1 'polypeptide(L)'
;MAPHLTGGAIDITLADRQGKALDLGTAFDEMNEKSATRYFEHNPKENPEACQHRRLLYNCMTRVGFSNYAEEWRHYDFHNVAWARRVQAKTACYRAIQVTILDHEIKEIRYQ
;
A
#
# COMPACT_ATOMS: atom_id res chain seq x y z
N MET A 1 -5.59 0.40 -12.32
CA MET A 1 -5.72 1.81 -11.89
C MET A 1 -4.67 2.02 -10.83
N ALA A 2 -3.78 3.01 -10.97
CA ALA A 2 -2.79 3.30 -9.93
C ALA A 2 -3.54 3.73 -8.66
N PRO A 3 -3.52 2.93 -7.58
CA PRO A 3 -4.44 3.13 -6.45
C PRO A 3 -4.26 4.50 -5.78
N HIS A 4 -3.02 5.00 -5.78
CA HIS A 4 -2.64 6.32 -5.25
C HIS A 4 -3.37 7.49 -5.91
N LEU A 5 -3.79 7.38 -7.18
CA LEU A 5 -4.54 8.44 -7.87
C LEU A 5 -5.97 8.64 -7.33
N THR A 6 -6.43 7.78 -6.42
CA THR A 6 -7.75 7.90 -5.78
C THR A 6 -7.69 8.67 -4.46
N GLY A 7 -6.49 8.87 -3.88
CA GLY A 7 -6.32 9.34 -2.50
C GLY A 7 -6.64 8.28 -1.43
N GLY A 8 -7.09 7.08 -1.83
CA GLY A 8 -7.40 5.96 -0.93
C GLY A 8 -6.31 4.89 -0.87
N ALA A 9 -5.04 5.25 -1.06
CA ALA A 9 -3.92 4.33 -0.92
C ALA A 9 -2.74 5.03 -0.23
N ILE A 10 -1.93 4.26 0.49
CA ILE A 10 -0.72 4.73 1.16
C ILE A 10 0.40 3.69 1.03
N ASP A 11 1.63 4.19 1.01
CA ASP A 11 2.83 3.38 1.21
C ASP A 11 3.46 3.73 2.56
N ILE A 12 3.76 2.72 3.38
CA ILE A 12 4.23 2.92 4.75
C ILE A 12 5.27 1.88 5.15
N THR A 13 6.15 2.27 6.07
CA THR A 13 7.11 1.39 6.74
C THR A 13 7.02 1.50 8.26
N LEU A 14 7.67 0.58 8.97
CA LEU A 14 7.84 0.66 10.42
C LEU A 14 9.12 1.41 10.75
N ALA A 15 9.10 2.17 11.84
CA ALA A 15 10.27 2.79 12.41
C ALA A 15 10.32 2.54 13.92
N ASP A 16 11.53 2.56 14.48
CA ASP A 16 11.70 2.57 15.93
C ASP A 16 11.28 3.92 16.54
N ARG A 17 11.41 4.03 17.87
CA ARG A 17 11.02 5.25 18.60
C ARG A 17 11.90 6.46 18.28
N GLN A 18 13.06 6.24 17.65
CA GLN A 18 13.99 7.28 17.21
C GLN A 18 13.73 7.66 15.74
N GLY A 19 12.74 7.05 15.08
CA GLY A 19 12.41 7.30 13.68
C GLY A 19 13.29 6.54 12.69
N LYS A 20 14.13 5.60 13.14
CA LYS A 20 14.93 4.77 12.25
C LYS A 20 14.04 3.69 11.63
N ALA A 21 14.00 3.62 10.30
CA ALA A 21 13.27 2.59 9.59
C ALA A 21 13.78 1.19 9.99
N LEU A 22 12.83 0.28 10.23
CA LEU A 22 13.13 -1.13 10.49
C LEU A 22 13.44 -1.85 9.18
N ASP A 23 14.15 -2.97 9.27
CA ASP A 23 14.40 -3.83 8.12
C ASP A 23 13.15 -4.64 7.76
N LEU A 24 12.60 -4.39 6.57
CA LEU A 24 11.50 -5.16 5.97
C LEU A 24 11.98 -5.99 4.77
N GLY A 25 13.29 -6.14 4.61
CA GLY A 25 13.98 -7.09 3.74
C GLY A 25 14.15 -6.69 2.27
N THR A 26 13.57 -5.56 1.85
CA THR A 26 13.87 -4.88 0.58
C THR A 26 13.92 -3.37 0.84
N ALA A 27 14.51 -2.61 -0.09
CA ALA A 27 14.33 -1.16 -0.08
C ALA A 27 12.85 -0.80 -0.25
N PHE A 28 12.47 0.40 0.18
CA PHE A 28 11.09 0.86 0.13
C PHE A 28 10.55 0.80 -1.30
N ASP A 29 11.20 1.47 -2.26
CA ASP A 29 10.77 1.51 -3.67
C ASP A 29 11.25 0.34 -4.54
N GLU A 30 11.65 -0.77 -3.92
CA GLU A 30 12.13 -1.93 -4.68
C GLU A 30 10.99 -2.63 -5.42
N MET A 31 11.22 -2.97 -6.68
CA MET A 31 10.24 -3.65 -7.54
C MET A 31 10.80 -5.00 -8.00
N ASN A 32 10.79 -5.98 -7.09
CA ASN A 32 11.18 -7.36 -7.38
C ASN A 32 10.35 -8.38 -6.60
N GLU A 33 10.59 -9.66 -6.84
CA GLU A 33 9.89 -10.76 -6.17
C GLU A 33 9.98 -10.71 -4.64
N LYS A 34 11.08 -10.19 -4.08
CA LYS A 34 11.27 -10.06 -2.63
C LYS A 34 10.34 -9.03 -2.00
N SER A 35 9.79 -8.13 -2.80
CA SER A 35 8.87 -7.08 -2.37
C SER A 35 7.47 -7.64 -2.09
N ALA A 36 7.15 -8.84 -2.59
CA ALA A 36 5.89 -9.50 -2.31
C ALA A 36 5.69 -9.72 -0.80
N THR A 37 4.50 -9.39 -0.30
CA THR A 37 4.17 -9.37 1.13
C THR A 37 4.57 -10.66 1.84
N ARG A 38 4.34 -11.82 1.21
CA ARG A 38 4.61 -13.14 1.77
C ARG A 38 5.96 -13.74 1.39
N TYR A 39 6.86 -13.01 0.72
CA TYR A 39 8.14 -13.59 0.26
C TYR A 39 8.94 -14.26 1.39
N PHE A 40 9.15 -13.56 2.50
CA PHE A 40 9.89 -14.11 3.64
C PHE A 40 9.11 -15.13 4.49
N GLU A 41 7.79 -15.28 4.28
CA GLU A 41 7.04 -16.42 4.85
C GLU A 41 7.40 -17.72 4.12
N HIS A 42 7.63 -17.64 2.81
CA HIS A 42 8.06 -18.77 1.98
C HIS A 42 9.58 -19.00 2.04
N ASN A 43 10.35 -17.96 2.38
CA ASN A 43 11.82 -17.99 2.50
C ASN A 43 12.30 -17.60 3.92
N PRO A 44 11.89 -18.31 4.98
CA PRO A 44 12.08 -17.88 6.37
C PRO A 44 13.55 -17.84 6.83
N LYS A 45 14.45 -18.48 6.08
CA LYS A 45 15.89 -18.50 6.37
C LYS A 45 16.64 -17.27 5.84
N GLU A 46 16.07 -16.54 4.87
CA GLU A 46 16.74 -15.39 4.26
C GLU A 46 16.74 -14.17 5.18
N ASN A 47 15.60 -13.85 5.78
CA ASN A 47 15.47 -12.72 6.70
C ASN A 47 14.27 -12.94 7.65
N PRO A 48 14.47 -13.60 8.81
CA PRO A 48 13.39 -13.88 9.76
C PRO A 48 12.84 -12.60 10.42
N GLU A 49 13.66 -11.57 10.61
CA GLU A 49 13.22 -10.27 11.16
C GLU A 49 12.27 -9.56 10.21
N ALA A 50 12.60 -9.48 8.91
CA ALA A 50 11.72 -8.91 7.90
C ALA A 50 10.37 -9.64 7.84
N CYS A 51 10.35 -10.96 8.02
CA CYS A 51 9.09 -11.73 8.11
C CYS A 51 8.22 -11.23 9.28
N GLN A 52 8.81 -11.09 10.47
CA GLN A 52 8.12 -10.60 11.67
C GLN A 52 7.64 -9.15 11.52
N HIS A 53 8.51 -8.25 11.04
CA HIS A 53 8.16 -6.84 10.82
C HIS A 53 7.04 -6.68 9.78
N ARG A 54 7.09 -7.43 8.66
CA ARG A 54 6.01 -7.42 7.67
C ARG A 54 4.69 -7.96 8.24
N ARG A 55 4.72 -8.96 9.12
CA ARG A 55 3.49 -9.44 9.79
C ARG A 55 2.95 -8.44 10.79
N LEU A 56 3.82 -7.77 11.54
CA LEU A 56 3.41 -6.67 12.43
C LEU A 56 2.72 -5.57 11.63
N LEU A 57 3.36 -5.08 10.57
CA LEU A 57 2.79 -4.05 9.70
C LEU A 57 1.45 -4.48 9.11
N TYR A 58 1.40 -5.66 8.49
CA TYR A 58 0.18 -6.21 7.90
C TYR A 58 -0.97 -6.29 8.91
N ASN A 59 -0.71 -6.83 10.10
CA ASN A 59 -1.72 -7.00 11.14
C ASN A 59 -2.21 -5.65 11.68
N CYS A 60 -1.30 -4.69 11.90
CA CYS A 60 -1.67 -3.33 12.33
C CYS A 60 -2.58 -2.65 11.31
N MET A 61 -2.19 -2.66 10.03
CA MET A 61 -2.92 -1.97 8.96
C MET A 61 -4.28 -2.63 8.68
N THR A 62 -4.33 -3.97 8.62
CA THR A 62 -5.58 -4.69 8.37
C THR A 62 -6.57 -4.58 9.53
N ARG A 63 -6.08 -4.51 10.78
CA ARG A 63 -6.93 -4.31 11.97
C ARG A 63 -7.67 -2.97 11.95
N VAL A 64 -7.12 -1.95 11.29
CA VAL A 64 -7.76 -0.62 11.15
C VAL A 64 -8.44 -0.43 9.80
N GLY A 65 -8.65 -1.52 9.04
CA GLY A 65 -9.52 -1.54 7.86
C GLY A 65 -8.82 -1.39 6.51
N PHE A 66 -7.50 -1.30 6.46
CA PHE A 66 -6.76 -1.30 5.18
C PHE A 66 -6.68 -2.72 4.60
N SER A 67 -6.49 -2.81 3.28
CA SER A 67 -6.14 -4.06 2.59
C SER A 67 -4.78 -3.93 1.92
N ASN A 68 -3.90 -4.91 2.12
CA ASN A 68 -2.56 -4.90 1.51
C ASN A 68 -2.59 -5.33 0.02
N TYR A 69 -1.69 -4.74 -0.77
CA TYR A 69 -1.35 -5.28 -2.09
C TYR A 69 -0.31 -6.39 -1.97
N ALA A 70 -0.65 -7.59 -2.47
CA ALA A 70 0.15 -8.80 -2.25
C ALA A 70 1.58 -8.74 -2.82
N GLU A 71 1.82 -7.94 -3.86
CA GLU A 71 3.12 -7.81 -4.53
C GLU A 71 4.03 -6.76 -3.87
N GLU A 72 3.49 -5.92 -2.98
CA GLU A 72 4.22 -4.83 -2.34
C GLU A 72 3.89 -4.77 -0.84
N TRP A 73 4.82 -5.20 0.02
CA TRP A 73 4.61 -5.27 1.48
C TRP A 73 4.22 -3.94 2.13
N ARG A 74 4.58 -2.82 1.49
CA ARG A 74 4.37 -1.45 1.94
C ARG A 74 3.05 -0.83 1.51
N HIS A 75 2.41 -1.37 0.47
CA HIS A 75 1.24 -0.73 -0.16
C HIS A 75 -0.05 -1.20 0.50
N TYR A 76 -0.88 -0.22 0.88
CA TYR A 76 -2.18 -0.45 1.51
C TYR A 76 -3.26 0.42 0.88
N ASP A 77 -4.37 -0.23 0.53
CA ASP A 77 -5.57 0.41 0.01
C ASP A 77 -6.61 0.59 1.13
N PHE A 78 -7.32 1.72 1.11
CA PHE A 78 -8.44 2.02 2.00
C PHE A 78 -9.58 2.66 1.23
N HIS A 79 -10.74 2.03 1.23
CA HIS A 79 -11.98 2.54 0.61
C HIS A 79 -11.87 2.91 -0.88
N ASN A 80 -10.81 2.53 -1.58
CA ASN A 80 -10.69 2.66 -3.03
C ASN A 80 -11.23 1.42 -3.76
N VAL A 81 -11.19 1.42 -5.10
CA VAL A 81 -11.69 0.29 -5.91
C VAL A 81 -10.91 -1.00 -5.67
N ALA A 82 -9.59 -0.95 -5.45
CA ALA A 82 -8.78 -2.13 -5.19
C ALA A 82 -9.13 -2.75 -3.83
N TRP A 83 -9.27 -1.91 -2.80
CA TRP A 83 -9.79 -2.31 -1.49
C TRP A 83 -11.16 -2.95 -1.60
N ALA A 84 -12.12 -2.29 -2.27
CA ALA A 84 -13.50 -2.77 -2.37
C ALA A 84 -13.56 -4.15 -3.05
N ARG A 85 -12.71 -4.38 -4.06
CA ARG A 85 -12.57 -5.70 -4.70
C ARG A 85 -11.99 -6.75 -3.75
N ARG A 86 -10.93 -6.41 -2.99
CA ARG A 86 -10.27 -7.35 -2.06
C ARG A 86 -11.17 -7.74 -0.89
N VAL A 87 -11.89 -6.78 -0.30
CA VAL A 87 -12.75 -7.02 0.87
C VAL A 87 -14.21 -7.30 0.51
N GLN A 88 -14.54 -7.35 -0.79
CA GLN A 88 -15.90 -7.53 -1.31
C GLN A 88 -16.91 -6.48 -0.80
N ALA A 89 -16.46 -5.22 -0.67
CA ALA A 89 -17.34 -4.13 -0.30
C ALA A 89 -18.29 -3.78 -1.45
N LYS A 90 -19.52 -3.37 -1.10
CA LYS A 90 -20.53 -2.95 -2.08
C LYS A 90 -20.15 -1.65 -2.81
N THR A 91 -19.38 -0.79 -2.15
CA THR A 91 -18.99 0.53 -2.67
C THR A 91 -17.53 0.83 -2.35
N ALA A 92 -16.92 1.66 -3.20
CA ALA A 92 -15.66 2.36 -2.93
C ALA A 92 -15.97 3.85 -2.71
N CYS A 93 -15.41 4.46 -1.67
CA CYS A 93 -15.57 5.88 -1.38
C CYS A 93 -14.57 6.74 -2.16
N TYR A 94 -13.38 6.20 -2.44
CA TYR A 94 -12.32 6.90 -3.17
C TYR A 94 -12.23 6.39 -4.61
N ARG A 95 -12.33 7.32 -5.56
CA ARG A 95 -12.20 7.07 -7.00
C ARG A 95 -11.31 8.13 -7.60
N ALA A 96 -10.70 7.82 -8.74
CA ALA A 96 -9.84 8.79 -9.38
C ALA A 96 -10.68 9.97 -9.88
N ILE A 97 -10.12 11.15 -9.73
CA ILE A 97 -10.63 12.35 -10.38
C ILE A 97 -9.96 12.47 -11.75
N GLN A 98 -10.69 13.02 -12.71
CA GLN A 98 -10.11 13.42 -13.98
C GLN A 98 -9.89 14.93 -13.94
N VAL A 99 -8.66 15.36 -14.15
CA VAL A 99 -8.28 16.78 -14.14
C VAL A 99 -7.86 17.17 -15.56
N THR A 100 -8.45 18.25 -16.09
CA THR A 100 -8.00 18.88 -17.33
C THR A 100 -7.08 20.04 -16.98
N ILE A 101 -5.83 19.98 -17.41
CA ILE A 101 -4.83 21.05 -17.22
C ILE A 101 -4.58 21.72 -18.57
N LEU A 102 -4.68 23.04 -18.62
CA LEU A 102 -4.37 23.84 -19.80
C LEU A 102 -3.58 25.08 -19.34
N ASP A 103 -2.48 25.40 -20.02
CA ASP A 103 -1.60 26.53 -19.67
C ASP A 103 -1.15 26.55 -18.20
N HIS A 104 -0.79 25.38 -17.66
CA HIS A 104 -0.39 25.18 -16.25
C HIS A 104 -1.48 25.49 -15.20
N GLU A 105 -2.73 25.67 -15.64
CA GLU A 105 -3.87 25.87 -14.74
C GLU A 105 -4.84 24.68 -14.81
N ILE A 106 -5.44 24.35 -13.66
CA ILE A 106 -6.55 23.41 -13.60
C ILE A 106 -7.78 24.08 -14.21
N LYS A 107 -8.22 23.60 -15.37
CA LYS A 107 -9.43 24.11 -16.05
C LYS A 107 -10.68 23.34 -15.67
N GLU A 108 -10.56 22.06 -15.35
CA GLU A 108 -11.69 21.21 -15.00
C GLU A 108 -11.29 20.09 -14.04
N ILE A 109 -12.16 19.78 -13.09
CA ILE A 109 -12.07 18.60 -12.22
C ILE A 109 -13.38 17.83 -12.34
N ARG A 110 -13.32 16.56 -12.74
CA ARG A 110 -14.46 15.63 -12.77
C ARG A 110 -14.27 14.53 -11.74
N TYR A 111 -15.31 14.33 -10.93
CA TYR A 111 -15.40 13.22 -9.99
C TYR A 111 -16.07 12.04 -10.70
N GLN A 112 -15.43 10.87 -10.75
CA GLN A 112 -15.94 9.68 -11.43
C GLN A 112 -16.80 8.78 -10.56
#